data_AF-A0A142WR04-F1
#
_entry.id   AF-A0A142WR04-F1
#
_cell.length_a   1.000
_cell.length_b   1.000
_cell.length_c   1.000
_cell.angle_alpha   90.00
_cell.angle_beta   90.00
_cell.angle_gamma   90.00
#
_symmetry.space_group_name_H-M   'P 1'
#
loop_
_entity.id
_entity.type
_entity.pdbx_description
1 polymer ?
#
loop_
_entity_poly.entity_id
_entity_poly.type
_entity_poly.pdbx_seq_one_letter_code
_entity_poly.pdbx_strand_id
1 'polypeptide(L)'
;MTFKAQAILFAVLTAFFWGVYGPALGFARSTSRPPEWSPFKPYLFIGLAYLVWGCVGGAIIMKAVFNDTFTFSGNHEAAAKWGFLAGSLGAFGALTLTFAVVNAGRAGSGPALVMPIVFGGAVTVSAITGYLILRNSPGLHVEWLPLLTGMGLVLAGIILVAKYTPHAAPPAKPAAAVAPPAEAPATNS
;
A
#
# COMPACT_ATOMS: atom_id res chain seq x y z
N MET A 1 -19.84 -9.25 22.47
CA MET A 1 -19.07 -9.68 21.27
C MET A 1 -17.85 -10.44 21.76
N THR A 2 -17.47 -11.57 21.14
CA THR A 2 -16.28 -12.33 21.57
C THR A 2 -14.99 -11.65 21.08
N PHE A 3 -13.85 -11.87 21.76
CA PHE A 3 -12.55 -11.33 21.31
C PHE A 3 -12.21 -11.71 19.86
N LYS A 4 -12.59 -12.93 19.44
CA LYS A 4 -12.43 -13.39 18.05
C LYS A 4 -13.26 -12.55 17.08
N ALA A 5 -14.53 -12.29 17.39
CA ALA A 5 -15.39 -11.48 16.54
C ALA A 5 -14.90 -10.03 16.44
N GLN A 6 -14.35 -9.48 17.53
CA GLN A 6 -13.75 -8.14 17.52
C GLN A 6 -12.48 -8.09 16.66
N ALA A 7 -11.61 -9.10 16.74
CA ALA A 7 -10.43 -9.20 15.87
C ALA A 7 -10.80 -9.28 14.39
N ILE A 8 -11.81 -10.09 14.04
CA ILE A 8 -12.30 -10.20 12.66
C ILE A 8 -12.88 -8.86 12.19
N LEU A 9 -13.66 -8.18 13.02
CA LEU A 9 -14.22 -6.87 12.69
C LEU A 9 -13.11 -5.86 12.35
N PHE A 10 -12.09 -5.73 13.20
CA PHE A 10 -10.99 -4.80 12.95
C PHE A 10 -10.13 -5.21 11.76
N ALA A 11 -9.98 -6.52 11.49
CA ALA A 11 -9.29 -7.01 10.29
C ALA A 11 -10.06 -6.64 9.01
N VAL A 12 -11.39 -6.78 8.99
CA VAL A 12 -12.23 -6.38 7.87
C VAL A 12 -12.20 -4.85 7.68
N LEU A 13 -12.26 -4.07 8.75
CA LEU A 13 -12.11 -2.61 8.68
C LEU A 13 -10.75 -2.22 8.12
N THR A 14 -9.68 -2.91 8.54
CA THR A 14 -8.33 -2.71 7.99
C THR A 14 -8.31 -2.99 6.49
N ALA A 15 -8.88 -4.12 6.05
CA ALA A 15 -8.99 -4.45 4.63
C ALA A 15 -9.78 -3.39 3.84
N PHE A 16 -10.86 -2.85 4.42
CA PHE A 16 -11.63 -1.76 3.83
C PHE A 16 -10.78 -0.49 3.63
N PHE A 17 -10.10 0.00 4.68
CA PHE A 17 -9.27 1.20 4.58
C PHE A 17 -8.12 1.05 3.56
N TRP A 18 -7.45 -0.11 3.56
CA TRP A 18 -6.41 -0.41 2.57
C TRP A 18 -6.95 -0.60 1.15
N GLY A 19 -8.18 -1.12 1.01
CA GLY A 19 -8.86 -1.24 -0.27
C GLY A 19 -9.17 0.12 -0.90
N VAL A 20 -9.75 1.05 -0.12
CA VAL A 20 -10.07 2.41 -0.62
C VAL A 20 -8.84 3.32 -0.74
N TYR A 21 -7.74 2.97 -0.07
CA TYR A 21 -6.46 3.67 -0.18
C TYR A 21 -5.89 3.67 -1.60
N GLY A 22 -6.04 2.58 -2.38
CA GLY A 22 -5.56 2.52 -3.76
C GLY A 22 -6.17 3.58 -4.69
N PRO A 23 -7.52 3.70 -4.74
CA PRO A 23 -8.19 4.80 -5.42
C PRO A 23 -7.79 6.18 -4.88
N ALA A 24 -7.72 6.37 -3.56
CA ALA A 24 -7.30 7.63 -2.96
C ALA A 24 -5.88 8.05 -3.39
N LEU A 25 -4.96 7.10 -3.50
CA LEU A 25 -3.63 7.31 -4.06
C LEU A 25 -3.65 7.68 -5.55
N GLY A 26 -4.57 7.07 -6.31
CA GLY A 26 -4.80 7.43 -7.71
C GLY A 26 -5.20 8.89 -7.85
N PHE A 27 -6.17 9.34 -7.03
CA PHE A 27 -6.61 10.74 -7.00
C PHE A 27 -5.51 11.70 -6.50
N ALA A 28 -4.77 11.35 -5.45
CA ALA A 28 -3.68 12.20 -4.97
C ALA A 28 -2.56 12.40 -6.01
N ARG A 29 -2.46 11.48 -6.99
CA ARG A 29 -1.49 11.51 -8.09
C ARG A 29 -2.13 11.89 -9.43
N SER A 30 -3.43 12.18 -9.48
CA SER A 30 -4.09 12.61 -10.71
C SER A 30 -3.67 14.05 -10.99
N THR A 31 -2.76 14.20 -11.93
CA THR A 31 -2.22 15.49 -12.39
C THR A 31 -2.41 15.60 -13.90
N SER A 32 -2.42 16.83 -14.40
CA SER A 32 -2.36 17.13 -15.83
C SER A 32 -1.11 16.52 -16.50
N ARG A 33 -1.09 16.50 -17.84
CA ARG A 33 0.09 16.12 -18.63
C ARG A 33 0.68 17.40 -19.26
N PRO A 34 1.91 17.83 -18.91
CA PRO A 34 2.86 17.20 -17.99
C PRO A 34 2.46 17.31 -16.50
N PRO A 35 2.97 16.42 -15.62
CA PRO A 35 2.70 16.46 -14.19
C PRO A 35 3.03 17.81 -13.52
N GLU A 36 2.07 18.37 -12.77
CA GLU A 36 2.21 19.60 -11.97
C GLU A 36 3.00 19.36 -10.68
N TRP A 37 3.00 18.13 -10.15
CA TRP A 37 3.79 17.77 -8.97
C TRP A 37 4.42 16.40 -9.07
N SER A 38 5.53 16.24 -8.35
CA SER A 38 6.21 14.96 -8.17
C SER A 38 5.32 13.98 -7.39
N PRO A 39 5.39 12.66 -7.68
CA PRO A 39 4.74 11.61 -6.89
C PRO A 39 5.09 11.63 -5.40
N PHE A 40 6.19 12.30 -5.02
CA PHE A 40 6.60 12.46 -3.63
C PHE A 40 5.82 13.52 -2.85
N LYS A 41 5.12 14.44 -3.51
CA LYS A 41 4.29 15.45 -2.81
C LYS A 41 3.13 14.79 -2.03
N PRO A 42 2.36 13.85 -2.63
CA PRO A 42 1.44 12.99 -1.87
C PRO A 42 2.14 12.08 -0.86
N TYR A 43 3.31 11.53 -1.21
CA TYR A 43 4.06 10.64 -0.31
C TYR A 43 4.43 11.31 1.01
N LEU A 44 4.83 12.58 0.97
CA LEU A 44 5.13 13.37 2.16
C LEU A 44 3.90 13.45 3.10
N PHE A 45 2.72 13.72 2.55
CA PHE A 45 1.48 13.80 3.33
C PHE A 45 1.03 12.43 3.87
N ILE A 46 1.33 11.34 3.17
CA ILE A 46 1.15 9.98 3.72
C ILE A 46 2.06 9.78 4.95
N GLY A 47 3.32 10.19 4.86
CA GLY A 47 4.25 10.15 5.99
C GLY A 47 3.77 11.01 7.17
N LEU A 48 3.28 12.22 6.92
CA LEU A 48 2.69 13.08 7.94
C LEU A 48 1.46 12.43 8.59
N ALA A 49 0.59 11.80 7.81
CA ALA A 49 -0.55 11.06 8.35
C ALA A 49 -0.09 9.91 9.26
N TYR A 50 0.99 9.18 8.91
CA TYR A 50 1.55 8.14 9.76
C TYR A 50 2.12 8.69 11.07
N LEU A 51 2.75 9.88 11.04
CA LEU A 51 3.20 10.55 12.27
C LEU A 51 2.01 10.91 13.17
N VAL A 52 0.97 11.51 12.60
CA VAL A 52 -0.23 11.91 13.37
C VAL A 52 -0.91 10.68 13.97
N TRP A 53 -1.28 9.69 13.15
CA TRP A 53 -2.06 8.56 13.64
C TRP A 53 -1.22 7.55 14.42
N GLY A 54 0.00 7.30 13.98
CA GLY A 54 0.93 6.36 14.62
C GLY A 54 1.46 6.89 15.95
N CYS A 55 1.97 8.12 15.99
CA CYS A 55 2.57 8.67 17.21
C CYS A 55 1.52 9.30 18.12
N VAL A 56 0.69 10.23 17.63
CA VAL A 56 -0.29 10.93 18.48
C VAL A 56 -1.43 9.99 18.87
N GLY A 57 -2.02 9.30 17.89
CA GLY A 57 -3.08 8.33 18.15
C GLY A 57 -2.61 7.18 19.05
N GLY A 58 -1.43 6.63 18.78
CA GLY A 58 -0.82 5.59 19.60
C GLY A 58 -0.57 6.04 21.04
N ALA A 59 0.02 7.21 21.25
CA ALA A 59 0.26 7.78 22.57
C ALA A 59 -1.03 8.02 23.38
N ILE A 60 -2.08 8.51 22.71
CA ILE A 60 -3.39 8.72 23.34
C ILE A 60 -3.99 7.39 23.78
N ILE A 61 -4.04 6.38 22.91
CA ILE A 61 -4.62 5.07 23.25
C ILE A 61 -3.81 4.38 24.35
N MET A 62 -2.48 4.41 24.25
CA MET A 62 -1.57 3.86 25.26
C MET A 62 -1.87 4.43 26.66
N LYS A 63 -1.99 5.76 26.77
CA LYS A 63 -2.23 6.42 28.06
C LYS A 63 -3.69 6.38 28.50
N ALA A 64 -4.63 6.68 27.61
CA ALA A 64 -6.04 6.90 27.97
C ALA A 64 -6.87 5.62 28.04
N VAL A 65 -6.51 4.59 27.27
CA VAL A 65 -7.27 3.33 27.22
C VAL A 65 -6.55 2.24 28.00
N PHE A 66 -5.24 2.12 27.84
CA PHE A 66 -4.45 1.06 28.49
C PHE A 66 -3.73 1.50 29.76
N ASN A 67 -3.80 2.78 30.12
CA ASN A 67 -3.17 3.36 31.31
C ASN A 67 -1.67 3.00 31.45
N ASP A 68 -0.96 2.98 30.33
CA ASP A 68 0.46 2.63 30.27
C ASP A 68 1.37 3.88 30.33
N THR A 69 2.66 3.66 30.62
CA THR A 69 3.67 4.69 30.82
C THR A 69 4.53 4.91 29.58
N PHE A 70 5.14 6.09 29.45
CA PHE A 70 6.12 6.38 28.39
C PHE A 70 7.53 5.86 28.74
N THR A 71 7.61 4.72 29.41
CA THR A 71 8.89 4.09 29.76
C THR A 71 9.23 3.05 28.69
N PHE A 72 10.40 3.21 28.06
CA PHE A 72 10.85 2.35 26.96
C PHE A 72 12.19 1.65 27.24
N SER A 73 12.61 1.61 28.50
CA SER A 73 13.86 0.98 28.96
C SER A 73 13.58 -0.26 29.81
N GLY A 74 14.61 -1.06 30.07
CA GLY A 74 14.49 -2.31 30.85
C GLY A 74 13.53 -3.29 30.19
N ASN A 75 12.50 -3.73 30.92
CA ASN A 75 11.51 -4.69 30.43
C ASN A 75 10.69 -4.18 29.23
N HIS A 76 10.71 -2.87 28.96
CA HIS A 76 9.94 -2.22 27.89
C HIS A 76 10.76 -2.03 26.60
N GLU A 77 12.05 -2.39 26.61
CA GLU A 77 12.97 -2.15 25.49
C GLU A 77 12.53 -2.90 24.22
N ALA A 78 11.95 -4.09 24.38
CA ALA A 78 11.42 -4.86 23.25
C ALA A 78 10.30 -4.10 22.52
N ALA A 79 9.45 -3.35 23.24
CA ALA A 79 8.36 -2.58 22.63
C ALA A 79 8.92 -1.49 21.70
N ALA A 80 9.95 -0.77 22.14
CA ALA A 80 10.60 0.26 21.33
C ALA A 80 11.40 -0.34 20.17
N LYS A 81 12.21 -1.38 20.41
CA LYS A 81 13.05 -2.00 19.38
C LYS A 81 12.22 -2.64 18.26
N TRP A 82 11.30 -3.52 18.62
CA TRP A 82 10.48 -4.22 17.63
C TRP A 82 9.42 -3.30 17.02
N GLY A 83 8.87 -2.35 17.78
CA GLY A 83 7.98 -1.32 17.26
C GLY A 83 8.65 -0.46 16.19
N PHE A 84 9.88 0.02 16.46
CA PHE A 84 10.64 0.81 15.50
C PHE A 84 11.05 0.00 14.25
N LEU A 85 11.47 -1.26 14.43
CA LEU A 85 11.82 -2.13 13.31
C LEU A 85 10.58 -2.42 12.44
N ALA A 86 9.44 -2.75 13.05
CA ALA A 86 8.19 -2.96 12.33
C ALA A 86 7.73 -1.69 11.58
N GLY A 87 7.80 -0.53 12.24
CA GLY A 87 7.53 0.77 11.61
C GLY A 87 8.45 1.06 10.43
N SER A 88 9.74 0.74 10.56
CA SER A 88 10.73 0.89 9.49
C SER A 88 10.42 -0.01 8.29
N LEU A 89 10.08 -1.28 8.52
CA LEU A 89 9.66 -2.20 7.46
C LEU A 89 8.41 -1.70 6.73
N GLY A 90 7.45 -1.15 7.46
CA GLY A 90 6.26 -0.51 6.90
C GLY A 90 6.58 0.73 6.06
N ALA A 91 7.48 1.59 6.54
CA ALA A 91 7.91 2.80 5.82
C ALA A 91 8.65 2.46 4.51
N PHE A 92 9.58 1.50 4.54
CA PHE A 92 10.22 1.00 3.33
C PHE A 92 9.22 0.36 2.36
N GLY A 93 8.24 -0.39 2.88
CA GLY A 93 7.14 -0.92 2.07
C GLY A 93 6.31 0.18 1.40
N ALA A 94 6.00 1.28 2.10
CA ALA A 94 5.28 2.41 1.52
C ALA A 94 6.08 3.14 0.42
N LEU A 95 7.41 3.21 0.58
CA LEU A 95 8.32 3.76 -0.43
C LEU A 95 8.32 2.91 -1.70
N THR A 96 8.51 1.60 -1.59
CA THR A 96 8.53 0.68 -2.73
C THR A 96 7.16 0.60 -3.41
N LEU A 97 6.08 0.63 -2.63
CA LEU A 97 4.71 0.74 -3.14
C LEU A 97 4.52 2.02 -3.97
N THR A 98 5.08 3.14 -3.53
CA THR A 98 4.99 4.41 -4.26
C THR A 98 5.66 4.30 -5.62
N PHE A 99 6.87 3.74 -5.68
CA PHE A 99 7.54 3.47 -6.96
C PHE A 99 6.75 2.49 -7.85
N ALA A 100 6.21 1.42 -7.27
CA ALA A 100 5.43 0.43 -7.99
C ALA A 100 4.19 1.06 -8.66
N VAL A 101 3.42 1.87 -7.91
CA VAL A 101 2.23 2.54 -8.45
C VAL A 101 2.58 3.57 -9.52
N VAL A 102 3.67 4.32 -9.33
CA VAL A 102 4.15 5.28 -10.35
C VAL A 102 4.52 4.55 -11.64
N ASN A 103 5.29 3.46 -11.54
CA ASN A 103 5.71 2.70 -12.71
C ASN A 103 4.53 1.97 -13.37
N ALA A 104 3.60 1.41 -12.59
CA ALA A 104 2.37 0.83 -13.12
C ALA A 104 1.48 1.87 -13.81
N GLY A 105 1.42 3.09 -13.29
CA GLY A 105 0.75 4.23 -13.94
C GLY A 105 1.38 4.59 -15.30
N ARG A 106 2.71 4.57 -15.40
CA ARG A 106 3.44 4.78 -16.67
C ARG A 106 3.20 3.65 -17.67
N ALA A 107 3.01 2.42 -17.18
CA ALA A 107 2.66 1.25 -17.98
C ALA A 107 1.16 1.16 -18.35
N GLY A 108 0.32 2.09 -17.86
CA GLY A 108 -1.12 2.10 -18.12
C GLY A 108 -1.97 1.14 -17.27
N SER A 109 -1.38 0.45 -16.30
CA SER A 109 -2.07 -0.51 -15.41
C SER A 109 -2.49 0.10 -14.06
N GLY A 110 -1.89 1.22 -13.66
CA GLY A 110 -2.28 1.96 -12.44
C GLY A 110 -2.22 1.15 -11.12
N PRO A 111 -2.87 1.64 -10.04
CA PRO A 111 -2.85 0.98 -8.72
C PRO A 111 -3.53 -0.40 -8.68
N ALA A 112 -4.48 -0.66 -9.58
CA ALA A 112 -5.26 -1.90 -9.59
C ALA A 112 -4.42 -3.16 -9.91
N LEU A 113 -3.32 -3.00 -10.65
CA LEU A 113 -2.31 -4.06 -10.80
C LEU A 113 -1.51 -4.29 -9.51
N VAL A 114 -1.14 -3.21 -8.83
CA VAL A 114 -0.17 -3.25 -7.72
C VAL A 114 -0.81 -3.78 -6.43
N MET A 115 -2.04 -3.36 -6.12
CA MET A 115 -2.66 -3.67 -4.83
C MET A 115 -2.85 -5.17 -4.58
N PRO A 116 -3.38 -5.99 -5.51
CA PRO A 116 -3.52 -7.43 -5.30
C PRO A 116 -2.16 -8.10 -5.07
N ILE A 117 -1.13 -7.71 -5.82
CA ILE A 117 0.22 -8.27 -5.69
C ILE A 117 0.79 -7.99 -4.29
N VAL A 118 0.68 -6.75 -3.82
CA VAL A 118 1.23 -6.36 -2.51
C VAL A 118 0.50 -7.05 -1.37
N PHE A 119 -0.83 -6.98 -1.32
CA PHE A 119 -1.59 -7.54 -0.20
C PHE A 119 -1.66 -9.07 -0.23
N GLY A 120 -1.83 -9.67 -1.40
CA GLY A 120 -1.81 -11.12 -1.53
C GLY A 120 -0.40 -11.68 -1.29
N GLY A 121 0.62 -11.07 -1.87
CA GLY A 121 2.02 -11.49 -1.69
C GLY A 121 2.49 -11.36 -0.23
N ALA A 122 2.05 -10.33 0.49
CA ALA A 122 2.39 -10.16 1.91
C ALA A 122 1.95 -11.35 2.78
N VAL A 123 0.79 -11.95 2.50
CA VAL A 123 0.31 -13.14 3.22
C VAL A 123 1.23 -14.34 2.97
N THR A 124 1.62 -14.55 1.71
CA THR A 124 2.59 -15.60 1.32
C THR A 124 3.94 -15.41 2.01
N VAL A 125 4.48 -14.18 2.01
CA VAL A 125 5.74 -13.86 2.69
C VAL A 125 5.63 -14.10 4.19
N SER A 126 4.55 -13.66 4.83
CA SER A 126 4.31 -13.86 6.26
C SER A 126 4.28 -15.34 6.64
N ALA A 127 3.62 -16.18 5.84
CA ALA A 127 3.58 -17.62 6.05
C ALA A 127 4.98 -18.27 5.97
N ILE A 128 5.78 -17.89 4.96
CA ILE A 128 7.16 -18.37 4.81
C ILE A 128 8.02 -17.91 5.97
N THR A 129 7.96 -16.62 6.33
CA THR A 129 8.72 -16.07 7.46
C THR A 129 8.35 -16.77 8.77
N GLY A 130 7.06 -17.02 9.02
CA GLY A 130 6.60 -17.76 10.19
C GLY A 130 7.17 -19.17 10.24
N TYR A 131 7.14 -19.89 9.11
CA TYR A 131 7.80 -21.20 9.01
C TYR A 131 9.30 -21.11 9.29
N LEU A 132 10.01 -20.14 8.68
CA LEU A 132 11.46 -19.98 8.85
C LEU A 132 11.87 -19.67 10.30
N ILE A 133 11.05 -18.92 11.02
CA ILE A 133 11.28 -18.61 12.44
C ILE A 133 11.07 -19.86 13.31
N LEU A 134 10.04 -20.67 13.01
CA LEU A 134 9.62 -21.79 13.84
C LEU A 134 10.21 -23.14 13.42
N ARG A 135 10.92 -23.23 12.29
CA ARG A 135 11.39 -24.50 11.68
C ARG A 135 12.22 -25.40 12.61
N ASN A 136 12.86 -24.84 13.62
CA ASN A 136 13.69 -25.57 14.58
C ASN A 136 12.98 -25.78 15.93
N SER A 137 11.73 -25.34 16.07
CA SER A 137 10.97 -25.44 17.31
C SER A 137 10.48 -26.88 17.52
N PRO A 138 10.66 -27.45 18.73
CA PRO A 138 10.13 -28.77 19.05
C PRO A 138 8.60 -28.74 19.00
N GLY A 139 7.99 -29.68 18.26
CA GLY A 139 6.54 -29.75 18.09
C GLY A 139 5.97 -28.91 16.95
N LEU A 140 6.80 -28.43 16.01
CA LEU A 140 6.29 -27.83 14.78
C LEU A 140 5.59 -28.89 13.91
N HIS A 141 4.28 -28.74 13.74
CA HIS A 141 3.48 -29.49 12.76
C HIS A 141 3.05 -28.56 11.63
N VAL A 142 3.60 -28.77 10.43
CA VAL A 142 3.21 -28.02 9.23
C VAL A 142 2.43 -28.92 8.29
N GLU A 143 1.17 -28.58 8.09
CA GLU A 143 0.32 -29.17 7.06
C GLU A 143 0.66 -28.54 5.70
N TRP A 144 1.73 -29.05 5.07
CA TRP A 144 2.27 -28.48 3.83
C TRP A 144 1.26 -28.45 2.68
N LEU A 145 0.43 -29.48 2.56
CA LEU A 145 -0.58 -29.57 1.50
C LEU A 145 -1.59 -28.40 1.60
N PRO A 146 -2.35 -28.23 2.70
CA PRO A 146 -3.23 -27.08 2.87
C PRO A 146 -2.52 -25.73 2.75
N LEU A 147 -1.30 -25.60 3.28
CA LEU A 147 -0.54 -24.35 3.22
C LEU A 147 -0.20 -23.96 1.77
N LEU A 148 0.37 -24.89 1.00
CA LEU A 148 0.71 -24.67 -0.40
C LEU A 148 -0.54 -24.44 -1.26
N THR A 149 -1.63 -25.16 -0.98
CA THR A 149 -2.93 -24.90 -1.64
C THR A 149 -3.41 -23.49 -1.36
N GLY A 150 -3.37 -23.03 -0.11
CA GLY A 150 -3.74 -21.66 0.26
C GLY A 150 -2.89 -20.61 -0.48
N MET A 151 -1.57 -20.80 -0.52
CA MET A 151 -0.66 -19.92 -1.24
C MET A 151 -0.94 -19.91 -2.76
N GLY A 152 -1.26 -21.07 -3.35
CA GLY A 152 -1.67 -21.18 -4.74
C GLY A 152 -2.99 -20.47 -5.04
N LEU A 153 -3.98 -20.57 -4.16
CA LEU A 153 -5.25 -19.86 -4.28
C LEU A 153 -5.08 -18.34 -4.15
N VAL A 154 -4.20 -17.87 -3.26
CA VAL A 154 -3.83 -16.46 -3.17
C VAL A 154 -3.22 -16.00 -4.48
N LEU A 155 -2.26 -16.74 -5.04
CA LEU A 155 -1.64 -16.40 -6.32
C LEU A 155 -2.66 -16.33 -7.47
N ALA A 156 -3.55 -17.32 -7.55
CA ALA A 156 -4.64 -17.31 -8.52
C ALA A 156 -5.55 -16.08 -8.32
N GLY A 157 -5.91 -15.77 -7.07
CA GLY A 157 -6.68 -14.59 -6.72
C GLY A 157 -6.00 -13.28 -7.14
N ILE A 158 -4.70 -13.13 -6.91
CA ILE A 158 -3.91 -11.98 -7.36
C ILE A 158 -4.04 -11.80 -8.88
N ILE A 159 -3.83 -12.88 -9.65
CA ILE A 159 -3.88 -12.84 -11.11
C ILE A 159 -5.30 -12.47 -11.59
N LEU A 160 -6.33 -13.12 -11.05
CA LEU A 160 -7.71 -12.87 -11.44
C LEU A 160 -8.14 -11.44 -11.11
N VAL A 161 -7.86 -10.96 -9.90
CA VAL A 161 -8.22 -9.60 -9.49
C VAL A 161 -7.45 -8.58 -10.31
N ALA A 162 -6.13 -8.73 -10.49
CA ALA A 162 -5.35 -7.81 -11.28
C ALA A 162 -5.80 -7.75 -12.76
N LYS A 163 -6.22 -8.89 -13.32
CA LYS A 163 -6.67 -8.96 -14.73
C LYS A 163 -8.08 -8.41 -14.94
N TYR A 164 -9.02 -8.69 -14.03
CA TYR A 164 -10.44 -8.39 -14.23
C TYR A 164 -10.93 -7.15 -13.46
N THR A 165 -10.11 -6.53 -12.61
CA THR A 165 -10.45 -5.23 -12.03
C THR A 165 -10.54 -4.18 -13.14
N PRO A 166 -11.64 -3.41 -13.25
CA PRO A 166 -11.77 -2.37 -14.26
C PRO A 166 -10.68 -1.30 -14.10
N HIS A 167 -10.01 -0.96 -15.18
CA HIS A 167 -9.01 0.10 -15.22
C HIS A 167 -9.60 1.30 -15.97
N ALA A 168 -9.41 2.52 -15.44
CA ALA A 168 -9.71 3.72 -16.22
C ALA A 168 -8.86 3.71 -17.49
N ALA A 169 -9.50 3.78 -18.66
CA ALA A 169 -8.80 3.85 -19.93
C ALA A 169 -7.82 5.04 -19.92
N PRO A 170 -6.61 4.92 -20.50
CA PRO A 170 -5.72 6.06 -20.64
C PRO A 170 -6.49 7.21 -21.31
N PRO A 171 -6.39 8.46 -20.82
CA PRO A 171 -7.01 9.58 -21.51
C PRO A 171 -6.49 9.61 -22.95
N ALA A 172 -7.42 9.68 -23.90
CA ALA A 172 -7.11 9.75 -25.32
C ALA A 172 -6.07 10.85 -25.56
N LYS A 173 -5.04 10.54 -26.35
CA LYS A 173 -4.03 11.51 -26.77
C LYS A 173 -4.77 12.74 -27.32
N PRO A 174 -4.53 13.97 -26.81
CA PRO A 174 -5.11 15.16 -27.40
C PRO A 174 -4.78 15.15 -28.89
N ALA A 175 -5.82 15.16 -29.73
CA ALA A 175 -5.64 15.36 -31.16
C ALA A 175 -4.81 16.65 -31.31
N ALA A 176 -3.69 16.55 -32.02
CA ALA A 176 -2.86 17.71 -32.30
C ALA A 176 -3.78 18.80 -32.88
N ALA A 177 -3.86 19.93 -32.20
CA ALA A 177 -4.57 21.09 -32.70
C ALA A 177 -4.03 21.38 -34.09
N VAL A 178 -4.91 21.31 -35.09
CA VAL A 178 -4.60 21.66 -36.47
C VAL A 178 -4.12 23.12 -36.43
N ALA A 179 -2.84 23.33 -36.76
CA ALA A 179 -2.27 24.66 -36.86
C ALA A 179 -3.12 25.49 -37.86
N PRO A 180 -3.45 26.76 -37.56
CA PRO A 180 -4.11 27.62 -38.53
C PRO A 180 -3.25 27.75 -39.79
N PRO A 181 -3.86 27.89 -40.99
CA PRO A 181 -3.11 28.08 -42.22
C PRO A 181 -2.18 29.29 -42.11
N ALA A 182 -0.93 29.12 -42.54
CA ALA A 182 0.05 30.20 -42.61
C ALA A 182 -0.48 31.32 -43.51
N GLU A 183 -0.59 32.52 -42.96
CA GLU A 183 -0.96 33.74 -43.67
C GLU A 183 0.13 34.08 -44.70
N ALA A 184 -0.28 34.25 -45.95
CA ALA A 184 0.61 34.53 -47.08
C ALA A 184 1.29 35.90 -46.91
N PRO A 185 2.55 36.08 -47.36
CA PRO A 185 3.28 37.32 -47.16
C PRO A 185 2.63 38.47 -47.96
N ALA A 186 2.29 39.54 -47.26
CA ALA A 186 1.84 40.78 -47.87
C ALA A 186 2.97 41.37 -48.73
N THR A 187 2.71 41.49 -50.03
CA THR A 187 3.52 42.24 -50.99
C THR A 187 3.31 43.73 -50.75
N ASN A 188 4.31 44.43 -50.20
CA ASN A 188 4.31 45.89 -50.18
C ASN A 188 4.75 46.39 -51.56
N SER A 189 3.86 47.15 -52.21
CA SER A 189 4.14 48.00 -53.38
C SER A 189 4.48 49.41 -52.91
#